data_AF-A0A7S2DBH8-F1
#
_entry.id   AF-A0A7S2DBH8-F1
#
_cell.length_a   1.000
_cell.length_b   1.000
_cell.length_c   1.000
_cell.angle_alpha   90.00
_cell.angle_beta   90.00
_cell.angle_gamma   90.00
#
_symmetry.space_group_name_H-M   'P 1'
#
loop_
_entity.id
_entity.type
_entity.pdbx_description
1 polymer ?
#
loop_
_entity_poly.entity_id
_entity_poly.type
_entity_poly.pdbx_seq_one_letter_code
_entity_poly.pdbx_strand_id
1 'polypeptide(L)'
;QWVYQLPPWPFLSAAGDDEGYYTRLHNLPTRSVCLPAAYNAPTIDGRGTVWIGYHSGMMLGLRDENGDGIVSEDEVLGFDTKAAFLHSGPAFAPGMMAVVNCDSLWVWKT
;
A
#
# COMPACT_ATOMS: atom_id res chain seq x y z
N GLN A 1 7.98 11.25 18.60
CA GLN A 1 7.13 10.12 18.17
C GLN A 1 5.97 10.74 17.43
N TRP A 2 5.88 10.54 16.12
CA TRP A 2 4.76 11.01 15.31
C TRP A 2 3.67 9.93 15.20
N VAL A 3 2.44 10.36 14.91
CA VAL A 3 1.30 9.49 14.65
C VAL A 3 0.61 10.00 13.40
N TYR A 4 0.31 9.09 12.46
CA TYR A 4 -0.48 9.40 11.27
C TYR A 4 -1.68 8.47 11.21
N GLN A 5 -2.88 9.03 11.05
CA GLN A 5 -4.14 8.29 11.01
C GLN A 5 -4.64 8.23 9.57
N LEU A 6 -4.75 7.04 9.00
CA LEU A 6 -5.31 6.88 7.67
C LEU A 6 -6.81 7.11 7.62
N PRO A 7 -7.32 7.58 6.46
CA PRO A 7 -8.75 7.71 6.26
C PRO A 7 -9.43 6.34 6.39
N PRO A 8 -10.63 6.29 6.97
CA PRO A 8 -11.40 5.06 7.07
C PRO A 8 -11.73 4.54 5.67
N TRP A 9 -11.67 3.23 5.49
CA TRP A 9 -12.12 2.59 4.27
C TRP A 9 -13.64 2.33 4.36
N PRO A 10 -14.47 2.88 3.45
CA PRO A 10 -15.92 2.86 3.61
C PRO A 10 -16.57 1.58 3.07
N PHE A 11 -15.81 0.70 2.42
CA PHE A 11 -16.33 -0.51 1.78
C PHE A 11 -16.13 -1.75 2.66
N LEU A 12 -16.98 -2.75 2.46
CA LEU A 12 -16.93 -4.02 3.20
C LEU A 12 -15.74 -4.89 2.76
N SER A 13 -15.49 -4.92 1.45
CA SER A 13 -14.41 -5.63 0.76
C SER A 13 -13.15 -4.77 0.71
N ALA A 14 -11.98 -5.38 0.63
CA ALA A 14 -10.75 -4.63 0.38
C ALA A 14 -10.70 -4.17 -1.08
N ALA A 15 -9.89 -3.14 -1.37
CA ALA A 15 -9.78 -2.65 -2.75
C ALA A 15 -9.32 -3.77 -3.69
N GLY A 16 -9.95 -3.86 -4.85
CA GLY A 16 -9.66 -4.88 -5.87
C GLY A 16 -10.41 -6.20 -5.63
N ASP A 17 -10.90 -6.51 -4.43
CA ASP A 17 -11.63 -7.76 -4.19
C ASP A 17 -12.93 -7.80 -5.00
N ASP A 18 -13.75 -6.74 -4.93
CA ASP A 18 -15.01 -6.64 -5.67
C ASP A 18 -14.78 -6.46 -7.18
N GLU A 19 -13.86 -5.57 -7.56
CA GLU A 19 -13.56 -5.26 -8.96
C GLU A 19 -12.98 -6.48 -9.70
N GLY A 20 -12.16 -7.28 -9.00
CA GLY A 20 -11.51 -8.46 -9.54
C GLY A 20 -12.28 -9.76 -9.37
N TYR A 21 -13.41 -9.77 -8.64
CA TYR A 21 -14.09 -10.99 -8.20
C TYR A 21 -14.39 -11.97 -9.35
N TYR A 22 -15.09 -11.51 -10.39
CA TYR A 22 -15.49 -12.38 -11.51
C TYR A 22 -14.29 -12.92 -12.30
N THR A 23 -13.27 -12.07 -12.49
CA THR A 23 -12.02 -12.47 -13.16
C THR A 23 -11.28 -13.54 -12.36
N ARG A 24 -11.16 -13.37 -11.04
CA ARG A 24 -10.52 -14.37 -10.16
C ARG A 24 -11.36 -15.64 -10.06
N LEU A 25 -12.68 -15.55 -9.96
CA LEU A 25 -13.56 -16.73 -9.95
C LEU A 25 -13.40 -17.57 -11.21
N HIS A 26 -13.27 -16.93 -12.37
CA HIS A 26 -13.05 -17.62 -13.65
C HIS A 26 -11.65 -18.23 -13.75
N ASN A 27 -10.59 -17.48 -13.40
CA ASN A 27 -9.21 -17.88 -13.62
C ASN A 27 -8.60 -18.72 -12.47
N LEU A 28 -9.07 -18.50 -11.25
CA LEU A 28 -8.55 -19.03 -9.98
C LEU A 28 -9.72 -19.37 -9.03
N PRO A 29 -10.57 -20.37 -9.35
CA PRO A 29 -11.83 -20.62 -8.64
C PRO A 29 -11.67 -20.92 -7.14
N THR A 30 -10.47 -21.33 -6.69
CA THR A 30 -10.15 -21.56 -5.27
C THR A 30 -9.72 -20.30 -4.52
N ARG A 31 -9.54 -19.16 -5.20
CA ARG A 31 -9.04 -17.88 -4.66
C ARG A 31 -9.73 -16.70 -5.35
N SER A 32 -11.05 -16.60 -5.19
CA SER A 32 -11.87 -15.53 -5.80
C SER A 32 -11.71 -14.16 -5.12
N VAL A 33 -11.19 -14.14 -3.89
CA VAL A 33 -10.91 -12.93 -3.08
C VAL A 33 -9.53 -13.03 -2.43
N CYS A 34 -8.88 -11.89 -2.20
CA CYS A 34 -7.54 -11.79 -1.64
C CYS A 34 -7.53 -11.86 -0.10
N LEU A 35 -8.54 -11.29 0.57
CA LEU A 35 -8.64 -11.22 2.03
C LEU A 35 -7.36 -10.66 2.70
N PRO A 36 -6.95 -9.44 2.34
CA PRO A 36 -5.71 -8.86 2.82
C PRO A 36 -5.76 -8.54 4.33
N ALA A 37 -4.57 -8.39 4.92
CA ALA A 37 -4.46 -7.71 6.20
C ALA A 37 -4.76 -6.21 6.03
N ALA A 38 -4.98 -5.49 7.13
CA ALA A 38 -5.23 -4.05 7.04
C ALA A 38 -4.05 -3.28 6.42
N TYR A 39 -2.83 -3.77 6.63
CA TYR A 39 -1.57 -3.17 6.19
C TYR A 39 -0.57 -4.23 5.76
N ASN A 40 0.37 -3.85 4.89
CA ASN A 40 1.57 -4.64 4.66
C ASN A 40 2.69 -4.33 5.66
N ALA A 41 3.80 -5.07 5.54
CA ALA A 41 5.01 -4.77 6.29
C ALA A 41 5.59 -3.42 5.82
N PRO A 42 5.80 -2.45 6.74
CA PRO A 42 6.40 -1.18 6.38
C PRO A 42 7.88 -1.35 6.02
N THR A 43 8.39 -0.51 5.13
CA THR A 43 9.82 -0.47 4.77
C THR A 43 10.33 0.95 4.78
N ILE A 44 11.54 1.18 5.31
CA ILE A 44 12.17 2.49 5.38
C ILE A 44 13.22 2.60 4.26
N ASP A 45 13.14 3.65 3.46
CA ASP A 45 14.12 3.90 2.40
C ASP A 45 15.39 4.61 2.91
N GLY A 46 16.36 4.82 2.01
CA GLY A 46 17.62 5.50 2.35
C GLY A 46 17.47 6.98 2.73
N ARG A 47 16.29 7.57 2.55
CA ARG A 47 15.96 8.95 2.92
C ARG A 47 15.16 9.05 4.24
N GLY A 48 14.88 7.91 4.88
CA GLY A 48 14.10 7.83 6.11
C GLY A 48 12.59 7.86 5.88
N THR A 49 12.09 7.73 4.65
CA THR A 49 10.65 7.67 4.39
C THR A 49 10.12 6.27 4.71
N VAL A 50 9.06 6.20 5.51
CA VAL A 50 8.34 4.96 5.82
C VAL A 50 7.33 4.70 4.72
N TRP A 51 7.49 3.60 4.01
CA TRP A 51 6.60 3.15 2.95
C TRP A 51 5.70 2.03 3.44
N ILE A 52 4.38 2.21 3.30
CA ILE A 52 3.37 1.24 3.75
C ILE A 52 2.17 1.21 2.80
N GLY A 53 1.70 0.02 2.49
CA GLY A 53 0.49 -0.25 1.73
C GLY A 53 -0.71 -0.50 2.64
N TYR A 54 -1.86 0.04 2.29
CA TYR A 54 -3.12 -0.08 3.03
C TYR A 54 -4.14 -0.94 2.26
N HIS A 55 -5.05 -1.60 2.96
CA HIS A 55 -6.08 -2.43 2.31
C HIS A 55 -7.05 -1.66 1.39
N SER A 56 -7.02 -0.33 1.41
CA SER A 56 -7.69 0.52 0.41
C SER A 56 -7.00 0.55 -0.96
N GLY A 57 -5.83 -0.09 -1.09
CA GLY A 57 -5.00 -0.03 -2.29
C GLY A 57 -4.08 1.20 -2.38
N MET A 58 -4.11 2.07 -1.36
CA MET A 58 -3.19 3.20 -1.24
C MET A 58 -1.81 2.72 -0.80
N MET A 59 -0.79 3.07 -1.60
CA MET A 59 0.61 3.05 -1.21
C MET A 59 0.99 4.42 -0.65
N LEU A 60 1.58 4.43 0.54
CA LEU A 60 1.85 5.66 1.28
C LEU A 60 3.34 5.76 1.59
N GLY A 61 3.89 6.96 1.45
CA GLY A 61 5.22 7.34 1.92
C GLY A 61 5.09 8.42 3.00
N LEU A 62 5.57 8.14 4.20
CA LEU A 62 5.45 9.02 5.37
C LEU A 62 6.84 9.49 5.80
N ARG A 63 7.05 10.80 5.93
CA ARG A 63 8.31 11.35 6.45
C ARG A 63 8.08 12.71 7.10
N ASP A 64 8.49 12.85 8.35
CA ASP A 64 8.60 14.14 9.03
C ASP A 64 9.76 14.93 8.41
N GLU A 65 9.45 15.80 7.45
CA GLU A 65 10.42 16.61 6.69
C GLU A 65 10.87 17.82 7.48
N ASN A 66 9.95 18.39 8.27
CA ASN A 66 10.18 19.63 9.00
C ASN A 66 10.84 19.41 10.38
N GLY A 67 10.87 18.16 10.87
CA GLY A 67 11.50 17.75 12.12
C GLY A 67 10.71 18.11 13.37
N ASP A 68 9.41 18.38 13.27
CA ASP A 68 8.55 18.80 14.39
C ASP A 68 7.99 17.62 15.20
N GLY A 69 8.22 16.39 14.74
CA GLY A 69 7.77 15.17 15.39
C GLY A 69 6.32 14.81 15.11
N ILE A 70 5.71 15.39 14.07
CA ILE A 70 4.38 15.14 13.53
C ILE A 70 4.53 14.87 12.02
N VAL A 71 3.70 14.02 11.44
CA VAL A 71 3.61 13.88 9.97
C VAL A 71 2.29 14.51 9.55
N SER A 72 2.37 15.66 8.93
CA SER A 72 1.25 16.42 8.38
C SER A 72 0.79 15.86 7.02
N GLU A 73 -0.40 16.24 6.54
CA GLU A 73 -0.92 15.70 5.27
C GLU A 73 -0.03 16.03 4.06
N ASP A 74 0.66 17.18 4.08
CA ASP A 74 1.61 17.59 3.04
C ASP A 74 2.94 16.82 3.08
N GLU A 75 3.20 16.10 4.18
CA GLU A 75 4.35 15.21 4.38
C GLU A 75 4.04 13.74 4.03
N VAL A 76 2.88 13.51 3.39
CA VAL A 76 2.40 12.19 2.97
C VAL A 76 2.34 12.10 1.45
N LEU A 77 3.11 11.16 0.90
CA LEU A 77 3.00 10.77 -0.50
C LEU A 77 1.98 9.64 -0.61
N GLY A 78 1.05 9.73 -1.56
CA GLY A 78 0.02 8.73 -1.79
C GLY A 78 -0.04 8.32 -3.26
N PHE A 79 -0.13 7.01 -3.52
CA PHE A 79 -0.39 6.47 -4.86
C PHE A 79 -1.43 5.34 -4.79
N ASP A 80 -2.49 5.44 -5.59
CA ASP A 80 -3.54 4.42 -5.65
C ASP A 80 -3.15 3.29 -6.62
N THR A 81 -2.87 2.11 -6.07
CA THR A 81 -2.48 0.91 -6.83
C THR A 81 -3.66 0.03 -7.26
N LYS A 82 -4.89 0.46 -6.99
CA LYS A 82 -6.17 -0.18 -7.39
C LYS A 82 -6.46 -1.55 -6.80
N ALA A 83 -5.57 -2.11 -5.98
CA ALA A 83 -5.83 -3.33 -5.24
C ALA A 83 -5.09 -3.32 -3.90
N ALA A 84 -5.65 -4.01 -2.92
CA ALA A 84 -5.18 -4.04 -1.56
C ALA A 84 -3.82 -4.72 -1.40
N PHE A 85 -3.11 -4.38 -0.32
CA PHE A 85 -1.82 -4.98 0.01
C PHE A 85 -1.96 -6.11 1.04
N LEU A 86 -1.27 -7.24 0.81
CA LEU A 86 -1.12 -8.31 1.79
C LEU A 86 0.09 -8.02 2.72
N HIS A 87 0.89 -9.00 3.10
CA HIS A 87 1.95 -8.83 4.09
C HIS A 87 3.26 -8.27 3.52
N SER A 88 3.56 -8.51 2.24
CA SER A 88 4.84 -8.12 1.64
C SER A 88 5.03 -6.61 1.58
N GLY A 89 6.13 -6.13 2.15
CA GLY A 89 6.54 -4.74 2.07
C GLY A 89 7.16 -4.36 0.72
N PRO A 90 7.34 -3.06 0.45
CA PRO A 90 8.09 -2.59 -0.70
C PRO A 90 9.55 -3.03 -0.66
N ALA A 91 10.11 -3.35 -1.82
CA ALA A 91 11.53 -3.62 -2.00
C ALA A 91 12.21 -2.44 -2.69
N PHE A 92 13.41 -2.11 -2.23
CA PHE A 92 14.22 -1.01 -2.78
C PHE A 92 15.50 -1.52 -3.40
N ALA A 93 15.87 -0.90 -4.51
CA ALA A 93 17.18 -0.98 -5.14
C ALA A 93 17.61 0.45 -5.58
N PRO A 94 18.88 0.69 -5.92
CA PRO A 94 19.29 2.00 -6.42
C PRO A 94 18.45 2.46 -7.62
N GLY A 95 17.74 3.58 -7.47
CA GLY A 95 16.87 4.16 -8.51
C GLY A 95 15.59 3.39 -8.79
N MET A 96 15.18 2.46 -7.91
CA MET A 96 13.97 1.67 -8.10
C MET A 96 13.27 1.30 -6.78
N MET A 97 11.94 1.34 -6.81
CA MET A 97 11.06 0.74 -5.79
C MET A 97 10.11 -0.24 -6.46
N ALA A 98 9.89 -1.40 -5.85
CA ALA A 98 8.91 -2.38 -6.30
C ALA A 98 7.99 -2.82 -5.15
N VAL A 99 6.71 -3.00 -5.41
CA VAL A 99 5.75 -3.51 -4.43
C VAL A 99 4.70 -4.37 -5.11
N VAL A 100 4.27 -5.44 -4.46
CA VAL A 100 3.15 -6.26 -4.92
C VAL A 100 1.92 -5.94 -4.09
N ASN A 101 0.79 -5.84 -4.77
CA ASN A 101 -0.53 -5.88 -4.17
C ASN A 101 -1.23 -7.19 -4.57
N CYS A 102 -2.50 -7.36 -4.22
CA CYS A 102 -3.23 -8.61 -4.48
C CYS A 102 -3.30 -9.00 -5.98
N ASP A 103 -3.16 -8.03 -6.89
CA ASP A 103 -3.40 -8.24 -8.32
C ASP A 103 -2.21 -7.94 -9.21
N SER A 104 -1.24 -7.18 -8.74
CA SER A 104 -0.25 -6.53 -9.59
C SER A 104 1.07 -6.30 -8.89
N LEU A 105 2.12 -6.24 -9.71
CA LEU A 105 3.45 -5.75 -9.32
C LEU A 105 3.60 -4.33 -9.86
N TRP A 106 3.87 -3.39 -8.97
CA TRP A 106 4.18 -2.01 -9.31
C TRP A 106 5.67 -1.77 -9.16
N VAL A 107 6.25 -1.05 -10.12
CA VAL A 107 7.68 -0.69 -10.12
C VAL A 107 7.80 0.77 -10.51
N TRP A 108 8.48 1.56 -9.68
CA TRP A 108 8.77 2.97 -9.93
C TRP A 108 10.27 3.17 -10.10
N LYS A 109 10.63 4.11 -10.97
CA LYS A 109 11.96 4.71 -11.01
C LYS A 109 12.03 5.81 -9.95
N THR A 110 12.99 5.73 -9.04
CA THR A 110 13.18 6.66 -7.92
C THR A 110 14.36 7.61 -8.11
#